data_AF-A0A285CTH3-F1
#
_entry.id   AF-A0A285CTH3-F1
#
_cell.length_a   1.000
_cell.length_b   1.000
_cell.length_c   1.000
_cell.angle_alpha   90.00
_cell.angle_beta   90.00
_cell.angle_gamma   90.00
#
_symmetry.space_group_name_H-M   'P 1'
#
loop_
_entity.id
_entity.type
_entity.pdbx_description
1 polymer ?
#
loop_
_entity_poly.entity_id
_entity_poly.type
_entity_poly.pdbx_seq_one_letter_code
_entity_poly.pdbx_strand_id
1 'polypeptide(L)'
;MSLKKKLTMGALSATLGMSLVGAGTWAAFNDIEEVNASLAAGSLDLVVDEYNGPVNFNISNLKPGDTMTRYIKLDNAGTLAIKDVLLSIDSVNFTDYLPVGADSDIYGANTADEYLSQFKVTLLKTGIEGADEEIISSADNITLADIYLATNPDQLDPVAIAKLSAAIGNGHWVDGHVNLASAAQNQWTGLPVNPADFDTVEMSIEFVEYSIRDARGVEEQNKYQGDTADITFTLEARQWEGQDVSDEEGYVESNEQARNGQ
;
A
#
# COMPACT_ATOMS: atom_id res chain seq x y z
N MET A 1 32.33 4.63 -59.39
CA MET A 1 32.99 3.74 -58.41
C MET A 1 32.11 2.54 -58.15
N SER A 2 32.42 1.47 -58.87
CA SER A 2 31.75 0.17 -58.89
C SER A 2 32.66 -0.87 -58.23
N LEU A 3 32.38 -1.27 -56.99
CA LEU A 3 32.86 -2.55 -56.43
C LEU A 3 32.13 -3.00 -55.14
N LYS A 4 30.86 -2.64 -54.94
CA LYS A 4 30.11 -3.10 -53.75
C LYS A 4 28.73 -3.68 -54.06
N LYS A 5 28.42 -3.88 -55.34
CA LYS A 5 27.21 -4.60 -55.74
C LYS A 5 27.62 -6.03 -56.08
N LYS A 6 27.02 -6.99 -55.36
CA LYS A 6 26.94 -8.43 -55.63
C LYS A 6 27.97 -9.30 -54.90
N LEU A 7 27.59 -9.74 -53.71
CA LEU A 7 27.65 -11.16 -53.41
C LEU A 7 26.37 -11.56 -52.69
N THR A 8 25.57 -12.40 -53.38
CA THR A 8 24.72 -13.48 -52.82
C THR A 8 23.71 -13.10 -51.73
N MET A 9 22.41 -12.95 -51.97
CA MET A 9 21.50 -13.73 -52.83
C MET A 9 21.70 -15.24 -52.69
N GLY A 10 20.90 -15.89 -51.84
CA GLY A 10 20.59 -17.32 -51.99
C GLY A 10 20.43 -18.13 -50.72
N ALA A 11 19.25 -18.04 -50.10
CA ALA A 11 18.50 -19.07 -49.36
C ALA A 11 17.43 -18.34 -48.51
N LEU A 12 16.35 -17.80 -49.07
CA LEU A 12 15.23 -18.52 -49.69
C LEU A 12 14.82 -19.78 -48.90
N SER A 13 13.72 -19.61 -48.17
CA SER A 13 12.62 -20.59 -48.10
C SER A 13 12.70 -21.71 -47.05
N ALA A 14 12.17 -21.42 -45.86
CA ALA A 14 11.16 -22.28 -45.24
C ALA A 14 10.25 -21.46 -44.31
N THR A 15 9.44 -20.62 -44.94
CA THR A 15 8.10 -20.25 -44.47
C THR A 15 7.25 -21.50 -44.20
N LEU A 16 6.82 -21.68 -42.95
CA LEU A 16 5.51 -22.21 -42.53
C LEU A 16 5.32 -21.75 -41.06
N GLY A 17 4.37 -20.91 -40.65
CA GLY A 17 3.29 -20.16 -41.30
C GLY A 17 2.85 -19.07 -40.31
N MET A 18 2.68 -17.81 -40.76
CA MET A 18 1.36 -17.19 -41.00
C MET A 18 0.39 -17.35 -39.83
N SER A 19 0.09 -16.31 -39.04
CA SER A 19 -0.54 -15.03 -39.44
C SER A 19 -0.23 -13.93 -38.39
N LEU A 20 0.22 -12.70 -38.72
CA LEU A 20 -0.48 -11.53 -39.30
C LEU A 20 -1.69 -11.11 -38.46
N VAL A 21 -1.60 -10.10 -37.57
CA VAL A 21 -1.71 -8.63 -37.75
C VAL A 21 -1.18 -7.99 -36.43
N GLY A 22 -0.52 -6.82 -36.32
CA GLY A 22 -0.26 -5.69 -37.19
C GLY A 22 0.69 -4.71 -36.47
N ALA A 23 1.17 -3.72 -37.21
CA ALA A 23 2.25 -2.80 -36.88
C ALA A 23 2.05 -1.97 -35.59
N GLY A 24 3.18 -1.66 -34.91
CA GLY A 24 3.26 -0.51 -34.01
C GLY A 24 4.29 -0.66 -32.91
N THR A 25 5.46 -0.04 -33.06
CA THR A 25 6.40 0.23 -31.97
C THR A 25 5.79 1.24 -31.00
N TRP A 26 5.81 1.01 -29.69
CA TRP A 26 5.99 2.07 -28.68
C TRP A 26 6.42 1.49 -27.33
N ALA A 27 7.35 2.16 -26.65
CA ALA A 27 7.81 1.82 -25.30
C ALA A 27 6.69 2.14 -24.29
N ALA A 28 6.58 1.43 -23.18
CA ALA A 28 5.74 1.87 -22.08
C ALA A 28 6.51 1.69 -20.76
N PHE A 29 7.02 2.81 -20.26
CA PHE A 29 7.43 2.96 -18.87
C PHE A 29 6.21 2.63 -17.99
N ASN A 30 6.45 1.80 -16.97
CA ASN A 30 5.50 1.55 -15.91
C ASN A 30 5.74 2.64 -14.85
N ASP A 31 4.67 3.33 -14.47
CA ASP A 31 4.67 4.33 -13.40
C ASP A 31 3.62 3.88 -12.37
N ILE A 32 4.09 3.58 -11.16
CA ILE A 32 3.27 3.43 -9.95
C ILE A 32 3.60 4.71 -9.20
N GLU A 33 2.68 5.67 -9.25
CA GLU A 33 2.87 7.10 -8.97
C GLU A 33 3.98 7.49 -7.96
N GLU A 34 4.93 8.32 -8.43
CA GLU A 34 5.35 9.52 -7.70
C GLU A 34 4.54 10.69 -8.31
N VAL A 35 3.38 10.99 -7.67
CA VAL A 35 2.30 11.96 -8.02
C VAL A 35 2.49 12.81 -9.30
N ASN A 36 1.71 12.55 -10.36
CA ASN A 36 1.23 13.52 -11.38
C ASN A 36 -0.01 12.99 -12.16
N ALA A 37 -1.20 13.36 -11.68
CA ALA A 37 -2.50 13.09 -12.30
C ALA A 37 -2.73 13.71 -13.70
N SER A 38 -3.46 13.00 -14.59
CA SER A 38 -4.27 13.65 -15.65
C SER A 38 -5.18 12.66 -16.42
N LEU A 39 -6.51 12.88 -16.35
CA LEU A 39 -7.36 12.82 -17.55
C LEU A 39 -8.57 13.77 -17.41
N ALA A 40 -8.86 14.53 -18.47
CA ALA A 40 -9.90 15.55 -18.48
C ALA A 40 -11.34 14.97 -18.48
N ALA A 41 -11.92 14.90 -17.28
CA ALA A 41 -13.27 15.32 -16.89
C ALA A 41 -13.24 15.32 -15.35
N GLY A 42 -12.68 16.40 -14.79
CA GLY A 42 -12.19 16.47 -13.41
C GLY A 42 -10.90 15.67 -13.16
N SER A 43 -10.03 16.13 -12.26
CA SER A 43 -8.79 15.41 -11.87
C SER A 43 -8.96 14.75 -10.51
N LEU A 44 -8.51 13.50 -10.40
CA LEU A 44 -8.24 12.85 -9.12
C LEU A 44 -6.75 13.04 -8.84
N ASP A 45 -6.40 13.72 -7.75
CA ASP A 45 -5.01 13.97 -7.39
C ASP A 45 -4.86 13.86 -5.88
N LEU A 46 -4.36 12.71 -5.42
CA LEU A 46 -4.01 12.49 -4.02
C LEU A 46 -2.54 12.87 -3.84
N VAL A 47 -2.30 13.95 -3.13
CA VAL A 47 -0.95 14.34 -2.72
C VAL A 47 -0.66 13.64 -1.40
N VAL A 48 0.36 12.77 -1.45
CA VAL A 48 0.95 12.14 -0.28
C VAL A 48 2.21 12.91 0.07
N ASP A 49 2.17 13.66 1.19
CA ASP A 49 3.36 14.33 1.71
C ASP A 49 3.89 13.59 2.93
N GLU A 50 5.18 13.26 2.86
CA GLU A 50 5.91 12.51 3.86
C GLU A 50 6.67 13.48 4.75
N TYR A 51 6.10 13.84 5.90
CA TYR A 51 6.78 14.75 6.82
C TYR A 51 8.11 14.19 7.37
N ASN A 52 8.35 12.88 7.28
CA ASN A 52 9.51 12.20 7.84
C ASN A 52 10.03 10.99 7.02
N GLY A 53 9.91 11.04 5.68
CA GLY A 53 10.55 10.08 4.75
C GLY A 53 9.62 9.00 4.14
N PRO A 54 10.17 8.13 3.25
CA PRO A 54 9.42 7.28 2.34
C PRO A 54 8.30 6.46 3.00
N VAL A 55 7.15 6.31 2.32
CA VAL A 55 6.09 5.35 2.71
C VAL A 55 6.61 3.90 2.68
N ASN A 56 7.74 3.64 2.01
CA ASN A 56 8.44 2.36 2.08
C ASN A 56 9.20 2.21 3.41
N PHE A 57 8.91 1.13 4.14
CA PHE A 57 9.60 0.81 5.38
C PHE A 57 10.68 -0.24 5.12
N ASN A 58 11.94 0.17 5.31
CA ASN A 58 13.04 -0.78 5.49
C ASN A 58 13.09 -1.17 6.97
N ILE A 59 12.78 -2.43 7.26
CA ILE A 59 12.88 -3.03 8.59
C ILE A 59 14.22 -3.75 8.66
N SER A 60 15.24 -3.09 9.19
CA SER A 60 16.57 -3.67 9.40
C SER A 60 17.20 -3.19 10.69
N ASN A 61 18.05 -4.04 11.28
CA ASN A 61 18.85 -3.73 12.47
C ASN A 61 18.02 -3.20 13.66
N LEU A 62 16.80 -3.74 13.82
CA LEU A 62 15.92 -3.46 14.96
C LEU A 62 16.10 -4.54 16.04
N LYS A 63 15.78 -4.17 17.28
CA LYS A 63 15.62 -5.11 18.39
C LYS A 63 14.20 -5.01 18.96
N PRO A 64 13.72 -6.04 19.66
CA PRO A 64 12.44 -5.97 20.35
C PRO A 64 12.37 -4.73 21.27
N GLY A 65 11.22 -4.05 21.26
CA GLY A 65 10.95 -2.78 21.93
C GLY A 65 11.22 -1.54 21.07
N ASP A 66 11.86 -1.67 19.91
CA ASP A 66 12.05 -0.55 18.99
C ASP A 66 10.74 -0.19 18.27
N THR A 67 10.52 1.11 18.09
CA THR A 67 9.37 1.66 17.35
C THR A 67 9.82 2.53 16.19
N MET A 68 9.01 2.57 15.13
CA MET A 68 9.18 3.44 13.99
C MET A 68 7.85 4.07 13.60
N THR A 69 7.83 5.38 13.43
CA THR A 69 6.62 6.15 13.13
C THR A 69 6.80 6.92 11.83
N ARG A 70 5.74 6.98 11.01
CA ARG A 70 5.64 7.82 9.80
C ARG A 70 4.32 8.57 9.80
N TYR A 71 4.35 9.73 9.16
CA TYR A 71 3.18 10.58 8.96
C TYR A 71 2.91 10.64 7.46
N ILE A 72 1.68 10.31 7.09
CA ILE A 72 1.18 10.34 5.72
C ILE A 72 0.13 11.43 5.70
N LYS A 73 0.44 12.57 5.09
CA LYS A 73 -0.58 13.59 4.82
C LYS A 73 -1.37 13.18 3.58
N LEU A 74 -2.69 13.08 3.71
CA LEU A 74 -3.63 12.84 2.63
C LEU A 74 -4.27 14.18 2.25
N ASP A 75 -4.01 14.66 1.05
CA ASP A 75 -4.51 15.94 0.55
C ASP A 75 -5.08 15.75 -0.87
N ASN A 76 -6.29 16.26 -1.13
CA ASN A 76 -6.92 16.18 -2.44
C ASN A 76 -6.64 17.45 -3.24
N ALA A 77 -5.60 17.42 -4.08
CA ALA A 77 -5.26 18.51 -5.00
C ALA A 77 -6.05 18.44 -6.32
N GLY A 78 -6.96 17.47 -6.43
CA GLY A 78 -7.81 17.26 -7.59
C GLY A 78 -8.97 18.25 -7.68
N THR A 79 -9.85 18.01 -8.64
CA THR A 79 -11.13 18.74 -8.76
C THR A 79 -12.33 17.84 -8.48
N LEU A 80 -12.11 16.58 -8.06
CA LEU A 80 -13.15 15.61 -7.75
C LEU A 80 -12.92 15.09 -6.34
N ALA A 81 -14.00 14.89 -5.58
CA ALA A 81 -13.92 14.30 -4.25
C ALA A 81 -13.38 12.86 -4.33
N ILE A 82 -12.42 12.53 -3.47
CA ILE A 82 -11.95 11.16 -3.25
C ILE A 82 -12.90 10.53 -2.23
N LYS A 83 -13.39 9.32 -2.52
CA LYS A 83 -14.25 8.56 -1.62
C LYS A 83 -13.43 7.73 -0.64
N ASP A 84 -12.49 6.95 -1.16
CA ASP A 84 -11.69 5.99 -0.40
C ASP A 84 -10.20 6.19 -0.70
N VAL A 85 -9.34 6.01 0.30
CA VAL A 85 -7.88 5.90 0.15
C VAL A 85 -7.46 4.58 0.77
N LEU A 86 -7.26 3.57 -0.06
CA LEU A 86 -7.10 2.18 0.39
C LEU A 86 -5.62 1.82 0.53
N LEU A 87 -5.25 1.39 1.73
CA LEU A 87 -3.93 0.90 2.08
C LEU A 87 -3.83 -0.62 1.87
N SER A 88 -2.76 -1.06 1.21
CA SER A 88 -2.32 -2.45 1.13
C SER A 88 -0.82 -2.60 1.34
N ILE A 89 -0.38 -3.83 1.63
CA ILE A 89 1.03 -4.24 1.48
C ILE A 89 1.12 -5.16 0.26
N ASP A 90 1.71 -4.67 -0.83
CA ASP A 90 1.75 -5.39 -2.11
C ASP A 90 2.99 -6.27 -2.26
N SER A 91 4.07 -5.93 -1.56
CA SER A 91 5.30 -6.73 -1.62
C SER A 91 6.13 -6.64 -0.35
N VAL A 92 6.77 -7.77 -0.05
CA VAL A 92 7.70 -7.94 1.05
C VAL A 92 8.94 -8.62 0.49
N ASN A 93 10.07 -7.94 0.49
CA ASN A 93 11.36 -8.53 0.18
C ASN A 93 12.06 -8.93 1.49
N PHE A 94 11.83 -10.16 1.91
CA PHE A 94 12.35 -10.71 3.16
C PHE A 94 13.69 -11.44 2.97
N THR A 95 14.61 -11.22 3.91
CA THR A 95 15.87 -11.95 4.03
C THR A 95 15.96 -12.57 5.43
N ASP A 96 15.91 -13.91 5.47
CA ASP A 96 16.23 -14.73 6.65
C ASP A 96 17.76 -14.74 6.85
N TYR A 97 18.22 -14.26 8.00
CA TYR A 97 19.63 -14.21 8.34
C TYR A 97 20.08 -15.43 9.14
N LEU A 98 20.72 -16.37 8.44
CA LEU A 98 21.33 -17.57 9.02
C LEU A 98 22.86 -17.52 8.91
N PRO A 99 23.58 -17.11 9.98
CA PRO A 99 25.04 -17.05 9.94
C PRO A 99 25.66 -18.46 9.80
N VAL A 100 26.68 -18.58 8.96
CA VAL A 100 27.38 -19.86 8.76
C VAL A 100 28.08 -20.30 10.04
N GLY A 101 27.76 -21.51 10.51
CA GLY A 101 28.32 -22.05 11.75
C GLY A 101 27.70 -21.46 13.02
N ALA A 102 26.60 -20.72 12.88
CA ALA A 102 25.79 -20.27 14.01
C ALA A 102 25.13 -21.45 14.72
N ASP A 103 24.91 -21.27 16.01
CA ASP A 103 24.15 -22.21 16.80
C ASP A 103 22.68 -22.16 16.37
N SER A 104 22.16 -23.26 15.83
CA SER A 104 20.75 -23.38 15.43
C SER A 104 19.78 -23.26 16.61
N ASP A 105 20.32 -23.31 17.83
CA ASP A 105 19.58 -23.09 19.05
C ASP A 105 19.38 -21.60 19.37
N ILE A 106 20.15 -20.72 18.73
CA ILE A 106 20.11 -19.26 18.90
C ILE A 106 19.56 -18.58 17.64
N TYR A 107 20.04 -18.99 16.46
CA TYR A 107 19.55 -18.56 15.16
C TYR A 107 18.64 -19.65 14.59
N GLY A 108 17.49 -19.29 14.07
CA GLY A 108 16.53 -20.27 13.57
C GLY A 108 15.88 -19.77 12.29
N ALA A 109 15.74 -20.66 11.31
CA ALA A 109 15.05 -20.34 10.07
C ALA A 109 13.59 -19.97 10.34
N ASN A 110 13.09 -19.02 9.56
CA ASN A 110 11.75 -18.50 9.66
C ASN A 110 11.23 -18.03 8.29
N THR A 111 9.95 -17.69 8.23
CA THR A 111 9.32 -17.10 7.04
C THR A 111 9.12 -15.60 7.18
N ALA A 112 8.81 -14.95 6.05
CA ALA A 112 8.40 -13.55 6.03
C ALA A 112 7.21 -13.32 6.97
N ASP A 113 6.18 -14.18 6.92
CA ASP A 113 4.99 -14.05 7.76
C ASP A 113 5.33 -14.17 9.26
N GLU A 114 6.21 -15.13 9.60
CA GLU A 114 6.67 -15.29 10.99
C GLU A 114 7.46 -14.07 11.47
N TYR A 115 8.28 -13.45 10.60
CA TYR A 115 9.01 -12.23 10.92
C TYR A 115 8.06 -11.02 11.05
N LEU A 116 7.19 -10.80 10.06
CA LEU A 116 6.23 -9.70 10.04
C LEU A 116 5.22 -9.77 11.19
N SER A 117 4.91 -10.96 11.71
CA SER A 117 4.06 -11.13 12.89
C SER A 117 4.66 -10.54 14.18
N GLN A 118 5.95 -10.23 14.19
CA GLN A 118 6.62 -9.60 15.33
C GLN A 118 6.42 -8.08 15.38
N PHE A 119 5.83 -7.49 14.33
CA PHE A 119 5.70 -6.05 14.17
C PHE A 119 4.24 -5.63 14.28
N LYS A 120 3.85 -5.01 15.40
CA LYS A 120 2.50 -4.45 15.57
C LYS A 120 2.36 -3.13 14.83
N VAL A 121 1.18 -2.87 14.31
CA VAL A 121 0.83 -1.65 13.57
C VAL A 121 -0.28 -0.91 14.32
N THR A 122 -0.14 0.40 14.42
CA THR A 122 -1.16 1.33 14.88
C THR A 122 -1.34 2.42 13.81
N LEU A 123 -2.59 2.76 13.53
CA LEU A 123 -2.97 3.81 12.57
C LEU A 123 -3.85 4.82 13.28
N LEU A 124 -3.33 6.02 13.49
CA LEU A 124 -4.05 7.15 14.07
C LEU A 124 -4.24 8.21 12.99
N LYS A 125 -5.47 8.61 12.74
CA LYS A 125 -5.79 9.67 11.78
C LYS A 125 -6.22 10.93 12.52
N THR A 126 -5.73 12.08 12.08
CA THR A 126 -6.15 13.39 12.55
C THR A 126 -6.58 14.24 11.36
N GLY A 127 -7.84 14.66 11.35
CA GLY A 127 -8.37 15.56 10.31
C GLY A 127 -8.10 17.03 10.60
N ILE A 128 -8.43 17.90 9.64
CA ILE A 128 -8.29 19.37 9.80
C ILE A 128 -9.04 19.93 11.01
N GLU A 129 -10.14 19.28 11.42
CA GLU A 129 -10.93 19.66 12.60
C GLU A 129 -10.21 19.34 13.94
N GLY A 130 -9.08 18.62 13.89
CA GLY A 130 -8.26 18.26 15.06
C GLY A 130 -8.82 17.11 15.89
N ALA A 131 -9.82 16.38 15.38
CA ALA A 131 -10.31 15.15 15.98
C ALA A 131 -9.41 13.98 15.58
N ASP A 132 -8.97 13.22 16.59
CA ASP A 132 -8.19 12.00 16.40
C ASP A 132 -9.11 10.78 16.31
N GLU A 133 -8.83 9.91 15.35
CA GLU A 133 -9.52 8.65 15.10
C GLU A 133 -8.49 7.52 15.00
N GLU A 134 -8.60 6.53 15.89
CA GLU A 134 -7.82 5.30 15.80
C GLU A 134 -8.48 4.36 14.76
N ILE A 135 -7.86 4.23 13.59
CA ILE A 135 -8.27 3.27 12.55
C ILE A 135 -7.87 1.86 12.98
N ILE A 136 -6.65 1.73 13.52
CA ILE A 136 -6.12 0.52 14.14
C ILE A 136 -5.49 0.97 15.46
N SER A 137 -6.02 0.51 16.59
CA SER A 137 -5.49 0.81 17.91
C SER A 137 -4.38 -0.17 18.30
N SER A 138 -3.56 0.22 19.28
CA SER A 138 -2.54 -0.69 19.85
C SER A 138 -3.15 -1.90 20.56
N ALA A 139 -4.40 -1.81 21.02
CA ALA A 139 -5.12 -2.90 21.68
C ALA A 139 -5.58 -3.99 20.71
N ASP A 140 -5.68 -3.68 19.41
CA ASP A 140 -6.16 -4.62 18.40
C ASP A 140 -5.14 -5.72 18.06
N ASN A 141 -3.86 -5.50 18.40
CA ASN A 141 -2.77 -6.43 18.11
C ASN A 141 -2.69 -6.86 16.64
N ILE A 142 -2.96 -5.91 15.73
CA ILE A 142 -2.72 -6.07 14.30
C ILE A 142 -1.23 -5.97 14.03
N THR A 143 -0.74 -6.87 13.19
CA THR A 143 0.66 -6.96 12.78
C THR A 143 0.83 -6.68 11.29
N LEU A 144 2.06 -6.46 10.85
CA LEU A 144 2.36 -6.33 9.42
C LEU A 144 1.98 -7.60 8.64
N ALA A 145 2.10 -8.78 9.26
CA ALA A 145 1.65 -10.04 8.66
C ALA A 145 0.14 -10.04 8.44
N ASP A 146 -0.64 -9.55 9.43
CA ASP A 146 -2.10 -9.50 9.30
C ASP A 146 -2.54 -8.59 8.15
N ILE A 147 -1.88 -7.43 7.99
CA ILE A 147 -2.18 -6.51 6.87
C ILE A 147 -1.77 -7.14 5.54
N TYR A 148 -0.53 -7.63 5.43
CA TYR A 148 -0.03 -8.27 4.21
C TYR A 148 -0.91 -9.42 3.75
N LEU A 149 -1.21 -10.36 4.65
CA LEU A 149 -2.04 -11.52 4.35
C LEU A 149 -3.53 -11.17 4.16
N ALA A 150 -3.99 -9.99 4.58
CA ALA A 150 -5.38 -9.58 4.37
C ALA A 150 -5.60 -8.77 3.09
N THR A 151 -4.60 -8.01 2.64
CA THR A 151 -4.72 -7.07 1.52
C THR A 151 -4.02 -7.54 0.26
N ASN A 152 -2.98 -8.36 0.36
CA ASN A 152 -2.22 -8.79 -0.81
C ASN A 152 -2.98 -9.88 -1.58
N PRO A 153 -3.37 -9.66 -2.85
CA PRO A 153 -4.18 -10.60 -3.61
C PRO A 153 -3.51 -11.97 -3.81
N ASP A 154 -2.18 -12.03 -3.80
CA ASP A 154 -1.42 -13.27 -3.99
C ASP A 154 -1.20 -14.04 -2.67
N GLN A 155 -1.52 -13.46 -1.52
CA GLN A 155 -1.22 -14.01 -0.19
C GLN A 155 -2.44 -14.08 0.74
N LEU A 156 -3.65 -13.87 0.21
CA LEU A 156 -4.87 -13.76 1.01
C LEU A 156 -5.06 -14.94 1.97
N ASP A 157 -5.08 -14.66 3.26
CA ASP A 157 -5.41 -15.59 4.34
C ASP A 157 -6.74 -15.20 5.01
N PRO A 158 -7.75 -16.09 5.04
CA PRO A 158 -9.05 -15.79 5.64
C PRO A 158 -8.99 -15.47 7.15
N VAL A 159 -8.00 -15.96 7.89
CA VAL A 159 -7.87 -15.68 9.33
C VAL A 159 -7.34 -14.27 9.53
N ALA A 160 -6.33 -13.86 8.76
CA ALA A 160 -5.82 -12.49 8.74
C ALA A 160 -6.92 -11.49 8.33
N ILE A 161 -7.68 -11.78 7.27
CA ILE A 161 -8.82 -10.97 6.84
C ILE A 161 -9.84 -10.79 7.97
N ALA A 162 -10.25 -11.89 8.61
CA ALA A 162 -11.22 -11.85 9.70
C ALA A 162 -10.70 -11.07 10.92
N LYS A 163 -9.42 -11.22 11.25
CA LYS A 163 -8.78 -10.49 12.36
C LYS A 163 -8.69 -9.00 12.07
N LEU A 164 -8.20 -8.64 10.89
CA LEU A 164 -8.01 -7.24 10.49
C LEU A 164 -9.35 -6.51 10.34
N SER A 165 -10.31 -7.10 9.63
CA SER A 165 -11.65 -6.50 9.46
C SER A 165 -12.43 -6.34 10.77
N ALA A 166 -12.16 -7.19 11.78
CA ALA A 166 -12.79 -7.07 13.10
C ALA A 166 -12.13 -6.01 13.99
N ALA A 167 -10.85 -5.71 13.76
CA ALA A 167 -10.09 -4.70 14.49
C ALA A 167 -10.35 -3.28 13.96
N ILE A 168 -10.52 -3.15 12.65
CA ILE A 168 -10.68 -1.85 12.01
C ILE A 168 -12.05 -1.25 12.34
N GLY A 169 -12.05 0.05 12.70
CA GLY A 169 -13.26 0.81 13.01
C GLY A 169 -14.32 0.78 11.89
N ASN A 170 -15.59 0.98 12.28
CA ASN A 170 -16.72 0.95 11.35
C ASN A 170 -16.50 1.89 10.15
N GLY A 171 -16.55 1.34 8.94
CA GLY A 171 -16.44 2.09 7.68
C GLY A 171 -15.02 2.21 7.13
N HIS A 172 -14.00 1.73 7.86
CA HIS A 172 -12.61 1.73 7.40
C HIS A 172 -12.18 0.39 6.75
N TRP A 173 -12.98 -0.68 6.83
CA TRP A 173 -12.75 -1.90 6.06
C TRP A 173 -13.58 -1.86 4.78
N VAL A 174 -12.93 -1.66 3.62
CA VAL A 174 -13.59 -1.47 2.32
C VAL A 174 -12.93 -2.38 1.29
N ASP A 175 -13.71 -3.22 0.63
CA ASP A 175 -13.27 -4.09 -0.47
C ASP A 175 -11.96 -4.88 -0.21
N GLY A 176 -11.77 -5.36 1.03
CA GLY A 176 -10.58 -6.13 1.41
C GLY A 176 -9.36 -5.29 1.77
N HIS A 177 -9.53 -3.97 1.95
CA HIS A 177 -8.45 -3.03 2.22
C HIS A 177 -8.76 -2.14 3.42
N VAL A 178 -7.72 -1.52 3.97
CA VAL A 178 -7.83 -0.52 5.04
C VAL A 178 -8.03 0.86 4.41
N ASN A 179 -9.22 1.42 4.51
CA ASN A 179 -9.49 2.79 4.06
C ASN A 179 -8.94 3.78 5.09
N LEU A 180 -8.08 4.69 4.64
CA LEU A 180 -7.48 5.74 5.45
C LEU A 180 -8.27 7.05 5.41
N ALA A 181 -9.13 7.22 4.41
CA ALA A 181 -9.98 8.39 4.30
C ALA A 181 -11.09 8.36 5.37
N SER A 182 -11.68 9.52 5.64
CA SER A 182 -12.75 9.64 6.63
C SER A 182 -13.99 8.80 6.27
N ALA A 183 -14.37 7.91 7.20
CA ALA A 183 -15.62 7.15 7.12
C ALA A 183 -16.83 7.90 7.72
N ALA A 184 -16.63 9.16 8.16
CA ALA A 184 -17.65 9.95 8.81
C ALA A 184 -18.87 10.13 7.90
N GLN A 185 -20.08 9.93 8.43
CA GLN A 185 -21.32 10.00 7.65
C GLN A 185 -21.85 11.45 7.53
N ASN A 186 -21.00 12.37 7.07
CA ASN A 186 -21.29 13.81 6.92
C ASN A 186 -20.58 14.39 5.68
N GLN A 187 -20.43 15.72 5.61
CA GLN A 187 -19.78 16.40 4.47
C GLN A 187 -18.26 16.13 4.37
N TRP A 188 -17.67 15.47 5.37
CA TRP A 188 -16.26 15.09 5.44
C TRP A 188 -16.05 13.59 5.20
N THR A 189 -17.01 12.87 4.58
CA THR A 189 -16.73 11.50 4.12
C THR A 189 -15.72 11.53 2.98
N GLY A 190 -14.70 10.67 3.03
CA GLY A 190 -13.62 10.65 2.04
C GLY A 190 -12.66 11.82 2.22
N LEU A 191 -12.16 12.36 1.11
CA LEU A 191 -11.40 13.62 1.05
C LEU A 191 -12.08 14.56 0.03
N PRO A 192 -13.09 15.34 0.45
CA PRO A 192 -13.75 16.31 -0.41
C PRO A 192 -12.79 17.45 -0.81
N VAL A 193 -13.04 18.03 -1.99
CA VAL A 193 -12.40 19.29 -2.41
C VAL A 193 -13.09 20.48 -1.73
N ASN A 194 -14.40 20.36 -1.49
CA ASN A 194 -15.21 21.40 -0.86
C ASN A 194 -16.25 20.81 0.12
N PRO A 195 -16.21 21.15 1.43
CA PRO A 195 -15.15 21.92 2.07
C PRO A 195 -13.80 21.19 1.95
N ALA A 196 -12.71 21.94 1.80
CA ALA A 196 -11.38 21.35 1.65
C ALA A 196 -11.00 20.58 2.91
N ASP A 197 -10.66 19.31 2.74
CA ASP A 197 -10.25 18.41 3.81
C ASP A 197 -8.85 17.86 3.58
N PHE A 198 -8.07 17.79 4.64
CA PHE A 198 -6.84 17.01 4.66
C PHE A 198 -6.75 16.25 5.96
N ASP A 199 -6.34 14.99 5.83
CA ASP A 199 -6.13 14.09 6.95
C ASP A 199 -4.64 13.82 7.09
N THR A 200 -4.16 13.66 8.31
CA THR A 200 -2.82 13.11 8.57
C THR A 200 -2.97 11.77 9.24
N VAL A 201 -2.37 10.74 8.64
CA VAL A 201 -2.30 9.40 9.21
C VAL A 201 -0.93 9.19 9.81
N GLU A 202 -0.87 9.02 11.13
CA GLU A 202 0.29 8.50 11.84
C GLU A 202 0.26 6.96 11.79
N MET A 203 1.23 6.37 11.09
CA MET A 203 1.49 4.93 11.10
C MET A 203 2.66 4.65 12.04
N SER A 204 2.39 3.90 13.11
CA SER A 204 3.39 3.46 14.08
C SER A 204 3.56 1.94 14.00
N ILE A 205 4.80 1.50 13.88
CA ILE A 205 5.19 0.08 13.84
C ILE A 205 6.11 -0.21 15.04
N GLU A 206 5.76 -1.21 15.83
CA GLU A 206 6.51 -1.65 17.01
C GLU A 206 7.04 -3.07 16.81
N PHE A 207 8.34 -3.29 16.97
CA PHE A 207 8.88 -4.63 17.15
C PHE A 207 8.54 -5.09 18.57
N VAL A 208 7.53 -5.95 18.71
CA VAL A 208 7.00 -6.38 20.01
C VAL A 208 8.08 -7.05 20.86
N GLU A 209 8.25 -6.61 22.10
CA GLU A 209 9.12 -7.28 23.08
C GLU A 209 8.35 -8.36 23.86
N TYR A 210 8.89 -9.58 23.89
CA TYR A 210 8.49 -10.60 24.85
C TYR A 210 9.68 -11.45 25.29
N SER A 211 9.59 -11.99 26.52
CA SER A 211 10.61 -12.88 27.07
C SER A 211 10.03 -14.26 27.28
N ILE A 212 10.14 -15.10 26.25
CA ILE A 212 9.84 -16.53 26.31
C ILE A 212 11.16 -17.25 26.08
N ARG A 213 11.54 -18.08 27.05
CA ARG A 213 12.81 -18.80 27.03
C ARG A 213 12.61 -20.29 26.93
N ASP A 214 13.45 -20.93 26.16
CA ASP A 214 13.52 -22.38 26.09
C ASP A 214 14.13 -23.00 27.38
N ALA A 215 14.22 -24.33 27.43
CA ALA A 215 14.80 -25.05 28.57
C ALA A 215 16.29 -24.74 28.82
N ARG A 216 16.98 -24.10 27.87
CA ARG A 216 18.38 -23.68 27.96
C ARG A 216 18.52 -22.22 28.39
N GLY A 217 17.41 -21.47 28.45
CA GLY A 217 17.37 -20.07 28.82
C GLY A 217 17.57 -19.11 27.63
N VAL A 218 17.50 -19.61 26.40
CA VAL A 218 17.61 -18.82 25.16
C VAL A 218 16.25 -18.20 24.83
N GLU A 219 16.23 -16.92 24.49
CA GLU A 219 15.02 -16.20 24.08
C GLU A 219 14.54 -16.70 22.71
N GLU A 220 13.25 -17.02 22.59
CA GLU A 220 12.66 -17.49 21.33
C GLU A 220 12.73 -16.44 20.21
N GLN A 221 12.72 -15.14 20.55
CA GLN A 221 12.85 -14.05 19.57
C GLN A 221 14.22 -13.97 18.91
N ASN A 222 15.25 -14.63 19.46
CA ASN A 222 16.59 -14.61 18.86
C ASN A 222 16.61 -15.20 17.45
N LYS A 223 15.63 -16.05 17.11
CA LYS A 223 15.52 -16.60 15.75
C LYS A 223 15.37 -15.52 14.67
N TYR A 224 14.85 -14.35 15.02
CA TYR A 224 14.68 -13.21 14.11
C TYR A 224 15.90 -12.28 14.05
N GLN A 225 16.99 -12.62 14.73
CA GLN A 225 18.13 -11.74 14.86
C GLN A 225 18.87 -11.60 13.52
N GLY A 226 18.92 -10.38 13.00
CA GLY A 226 19.64 -10.05 11.77
C GLY A 226 18.77 -10.13 10.51
N ASP A 227 17.53 -10.59 10.65
CA ASP A 227 16.54 -10.58 9.59
C ASP A 227 16.25 -9.17 9.10
N THR A 228 15.87 -9.07 7.83
CA THR A 228 15.47 -7.80 7.23
C THR A 228 14.27 -7.97 6.31
N ALA A 229 13.42 -6.96 6.23
CA ALA A 229 12.36 -6.88 5.24
C ALA A 229 12.26 -5.48 4.65
N ASP A 230 12.19 -5.39 3.31
CA ASP A 230 11.71 -4.19 2.63
C ASP A 230 10.22 -4.35 2.33
N ILE A 231 9.40 -3.43 2.82
CA ILE A 231 7.94 -3.50 2.72
C ILE A 231 7.43 -2.34 1.87
N THR A 232 6.69 -2.67 0.83
CA THR A 232 6.03 -1.69 -0.04
C THR A 232 4.58 -1.57 0.36
N PHE A 233 4.20 -0.38 0.84
CA PHE A 233 2.82 -0.01 1.08
C PHE A 233 2.27 0.73 -0.15
N THR A 234 1.04 0.44 -0.53
CA THR A 234 0.35 1.08 -1.65
C THR A 234 -0.88 1.81 -1.14
N LEU A 235 -1.14 3.00 -1.69
CA LEU A 235 -2.34 3.79 -1.44
C LEU A 235 -3.13 3.94 -2.75
N GLU A 236 -4.33 3.38 -2.79
CA GLU A 236 -5.24 3.50 -3.95
C GLU A 236 -6.36 4.49 -3.63
N ALA A 237 -6.40 5.63 -4.33
CA ALA A 237 -7.50 6.59 -4.24
C ALA A 237 -8.66 6.19 -5.18
N ARG A 238 -9.89 6.14 -4.67
CA ARG A 238 -11.10 5.84 -5.45
C ARG A 238 -12.11 6.99 -5.43
N GLN A 239 -12.86 7.12 -6.52
CA GLN A 239 -13.90 8.13 -6.69
C GLN A 239 -15.26 7.68 -6.19
N TRP A 240 -16.16 8.65 -6.02
CA TRP A 240 -17.59 8.43 -5.86
C TRP A 240 -18.24 7.93 -7.16
N GLU A 241 -19.44 7.37 -7.04
CA GLU A 241 -20.23 6.96 -8.21
C GLU A 241 -20.70 8.19 -9.01
N GLY A 242 -21.03 7.98 -10.28
CA GLY A 242 -21.57 9.06 -11.12
C GLY A 242 -22.98 9.47 -10.70
N GLN A 243 -23.32 10.74 -10.94
CA GLN A 243 -24.65 11.31 -10.67
C GLN A 243 -25.36 11.77 -11.96
N ASP A 244 -26.68 11.88 -11.91
CA ASP A 244 -27.45 12.48 -12.99
C ASP A 244 -27.33 14.01 -12.94
N VAL A 245 -26.61 14.56 -13.92
CA VAL A 245 -26.35 16.00 -14.05
C VAL A 245 -27.19 16.63 -15.16
N SER A 246 -28.28 15.97 -15.58
CA SER A 246 -29.11 16.45 -16.70
C SER A 246 -29.75 17.83 -16.48
N ASP A 247 -29.94 18.22 -15.21
CA ASP A 247 -30.44 19.54 -14.81
C ASP A 247 -29.31 20.56 -14.52
N GLU A 248 -28.04 20.15 -14.60
CA GLU A 248 -26.87 21.01 -14.40
C GLU A 248 -26.21 21.39 -15.74
N GLU A 249 -25.99 22.68 -15.98
CA GLU A 249 -25.27 23.17 -17.16
C GLU A 249 -23.85 23.63 -16.77
N GLY A 250 -22.82 23.01 -17.37
CA GLY A 250 -21.43 23.44 -17.21
C GLY A 250 -20.68 22.69 -16.11
N TYR A 251 -20.12 23.42 -15.15
CA TYR A 251 -19.33 22.86 -14.06
C TYR A 251 -20.26 22.30 -12.97
N VAL A 252 -20.01 21.05 -12.57
CA VAL A 252 -20.85 20.31 -11.61
C VAL A 252 -20.22 20.42 -10.23
N GLU A 253 -20.58 21.46 -9.48
CA GLU A 253 -19.99 21.78 -8.16
C GLU A 253 -20.16 20.63 -7.15
N SER A 254 -21.23 19.86 -7.26
CA SER A 254 -21.49 18.68 -6.42
C SER A 254 -20.38 17.63 -6.53
N ASN A 255 -19.62 17.57 -7.64
CA ASN A 255 -18.47 16.66 -7.81
C ASN A 255 -17.28 16.95 -6.90
N GLU A 256 -17.22 18.14 -6.31
CA GLU A 256 -16.21 18.52 -5.31
C GLU A 256 -16.55 18.03 -3.89
N GLN A 257 -17.81 17.65 -3.66
CA GLN A 257 -18.35 17.40 -2.34
C GLN A 257 -18.38 15.90 -2.02
N ALA A 258 -18.26 15.57 -0.72
CA ALA A 258 -18.49 14.22 -0.23
C ALA A 258 -19.92 13.75 -0.55
N ARG A 259 -20.12 12.43 -0.59
CA ARG A 259 -21.44 11.80 -0.84
C ARG A 259 -22.06 12.14 -2.19
N ASN A 260 -21.21 12.44 -3.18
CA ASN A 260 -21.66 12.54 -4.56
C ASN A 260 -22.20 11.18 -5.05
N GLY A 261 -23.33 11.19 -5.75
CA GLY A 261 -23.93 9.99 -6.34
C GLY A 261 -24.78 9.12 -5.39
N GLN A 262 -25.13 9.60 -4.19
CA GLN A 262 -26.04 8.94 -3.23
C GLN A 262 -27.44 9.58 -3.18
#